data_AF-A0A452HXK8-F1
#
_entry.id   AF-A0A452HXK8-F1
#
_cell.length_a   1.000
_cell.length_b   1.000
_cell.length_c   1.000
_cell.angle_alpha   90.00
_cell.angle_beta   90.00
_cell.angle_gamma   90.00
#
_symmetry.space_group_name_H-M   'P 1'
#
loop_
_entity.id
_entity.type
_entity.pdbx_description
1 polymer ?
#
loop_
_entity_poly.entity_id
_entity_poly.type
_entity_poly.pdbx_seq_one_letter_code
_entity_poly.pdbx_strand_id
1 'polypeptide(L)'
;MTFMWDQKTTVIVLVTPSFQGKVCGLCGDFDGRSKNDFTTRGQSVEMRVQEFGNSWKVTSSCSNINTTDLCADQPFKSVLGQKHCSIIKSNVFGACHSKINPMPYYESCVSDFCGCDSVGDCECFCTSVAAYSRSCNRVGVCIDWRRPSICPVFCDYYNPPDKHEWFYRPCGAPCLKTCRNPQGKCGNLLYSLEGCYPECSTEKPYYDEEQRECVSLLNCMLW
;
A
#
# COMPACT_ATOMS: atom_id res chain seq x y z
N MET A 1 16.91 4.70 5.26
CA MET A 1 16.05 3.96 4.31
C MET A 1 15.02 3.21 5.14
N THR A 2 13.76 3.16 4.67
CA THR A 2 12.67 2.44 5.34
C THR A 2 12.00 1.52 4.34
N PHE A 3 11.68 0.31 4.80
CA PHE A 3 10.98 -0.70 4.01
C PHE A 3 9.62 -0.97 4.65
N MET A 4 8.58 -1.00 3.84
CA MET A 4 7.21 -1.27 4.27
C MET A 4 6.60 -2.33 3.38
N TRP A 5 5.87 -3.26 3.98
CA TRP A 5 5.22 -4.36 3.27
C TRP A 5 3.82 -4.57 3.85
N ASP A 6 2.85 -4.78 2.98
CA ASP A 6 1.46 -5.06 3.34
C ASP A 6 1.21 -6.53 3.74
N GLN A 7 2.28 -7.32 3.86
CA GLN A 7 2.24 -8.77 4.09
C GLN A 7 1.68 -9.58 2.92
N LYS A 8 1.53 -8.94 1.75
CA LYS A 8 1.02 -9.53 0.52
C LYS A 8 1.98 -9.20 -0.62
N THR A 9 1.59 -8.32 -1.54
CA THR A 9 2.33 -8.02 -2.77
C THR A 9 2.81 -6.56 -2.85
N THR A 10 2.37 -5.67 -1.95
CA THR A 10 2.76 -4.26 -1.99
C THR A 10 4.01 -4.03 -1.14
N VAL A 11 5.10 -3.68 -1.82
CA VAL A 11 6.36 -3.26 -1.18
C VAL A 11 6.60 -1.78 -1.44
N ILE A 12 6.97 -1.04 -0.40
CA ILE A 12 7.31 0.37 -0.49
C ILE A 12 8.67 0.62 0.12
N VAL A 13 9.51 1.25 -0.69
CA VAL A 13 10.85 1.66 -0.31
C VAL A 13 10.88 3.17 -0.19
N LEU A 14 11.32 3.66 0.97
CA LEU A 14 11.52 5.07 1.24
C LEU A 14 13.00 5.33 1.42
N VAL A 15 13.55 6.16 0.55
CA VAL A 15 14.94 6.58 0.57
C VAL A 15 15.05 8.03 1.03
N THR A 16 16.10 8.34 1.79
CA THR A 16 16.36 9.71 2.23
C THR A 16 16.92 10.53 1.07
N PRO A 17 16.73 11.87 1.04
CA PRO A 17 17.26 12.73 -0.02
C PRO A 17 18.78 12.60 -0.26
N SER A 18 19.53 12.15 0.75
CA SER A 18 20.97 11.86 0.62
C SER A 18 21.33 10.81 -0.45
N PHE A 19 20.36 10.00 -0.90
CA PHE A 19 20.49 9.00 -1.95
C PHE A 19 20.07 9.49 -3.34
N GLN A 20 19.68 10.76 -3.49
CA GLN A 20 19.30 11.34 -4.79
C GLN A 20 20.41 11.12 -5.83
N GLY A 21 20.07 10.49 -6.96
CA GLY A 21 21.01 10.15 -8.04
C GLY A 21 22.08 9.12 -7.67
N LYS A 22 21.93 8.39 -6.56
CA LYS A 22 22.88 7.36 -6.08
C LYS A 22 22.30 5.95 -6.05
N VAL A 23 21.06 5.79 -6.50
CA VAL A 23 20.38 4.51 -6.60
C VAL A 23 20.18 4.15 -8.06
N CYS A 24 19.86 2.89 -8.31
CA CYS A 24 19.48 2.39 -9.63
C CYS A 24 18.61 1.15 -9.43
N GLY A 25 17.93 0.73 -10.49
CA GLY A 25 17.06 -0.45 -10.48
C GLY A 25 15.68 -0.14 -11.03
N LEU A 26 14.73 -1.04 -10.74
CA LEU A 26 13.35 -0.93 -11.20
C LEU A 26 12.61 0.32 -10.67
N CYS A 27 13.11 0.94 -9.61
CA CYS A 27 12.56 2.17 -9.02
C CYS A 27 13.22 3.46 -9.56
N GLY A 28 14.02 3.37 -10.63
CA GLY A 28 14.73 4.51 -11.21
C GLY A 28 15.99 4.89 -10.44
N ASP A 29 16.50 6.11 -10.69
CA ASP A 29 17.73 6.64 -10.10
C ASP A 29 17.50 7.67 -8.98
N PHE A 30 16.22 8.01 -8.74
CA PHE A 30 15.77 8.99 -7.75
C PHE A 30 16.43 10.36 -7.92
N ASP A 31 16.70 10.82 -9.15
CA ASP A 31 17.31 12.14 -9.39
C ASP A 31 16.28 13.28 -9.55
N GLY A 32 15.00 12.94 -9.70
CA GLY A 32 13.87 13.86 -9.91
C GLY A 32 13.45 14.05 -11.36
N ARG A 33 14.04 13.33 -12.32
CA ARG A 33 13.76 13.43 -13.76
C ARG A 33 13.20 12.13 -14.33
N SER A 34 11.89 11.93 -14.24
CA SER A 34 11.24 10.67 -14.68
C SER A 34 11.51 10.18 -16.12
N LYS A 35 12.05 11.04 -17.01
CA LYS A 35 12.38 10.68 -18.39
C LYS A 35 13.56 9.72 -18.53
N ASN A 36 14.43 9.60 -17.52
CA ASN A 36 15.58 8.70 -17.54
C ASN A 36 15.44 7.51 -16.58
N ASP A 37 14.32 7.37 -15.88
CA ASP A 37 14.12 6.29 -14.89
C ASP A 37 14.22 4.89 -15.51
N PHE A 38 13.96 4.76 -16.82
CA PHE A 38 14.17 3.52 -17.57
C PHE A 38 15.62 3.31 -18.01
N THR A 39 16.56 3.55 -17.09
CA THR A 39 17.99 3.27 -17.28
C THR A 39 18.30 1.81 -16.94
N THR A 40 18.87 1.09 -17.90
CA THR A 40 19.24 -0.32 -17.79
C THR A 40 20.49 -0.53 -16.93
N ARG A 41 20.74 -1.79 -16.55
CA ARG A 41 22.00 -2.18 -15.88
C ARG A 41 23.25 -1.81 -16.69
N GLY A 42 23.14 -1.75 -18.02
CA GLY A 42 24.20 -1.34 -18.95
C GLY A 42 24.31 0.17 -19.16
N GLN A 43 23.59 0.99 -18.38
CA GLN A 43 23.57 2.46 -18.47
C GLN A 43 22.98 3.03 -19.78
N SER A 44 22.21 2.22 -20.52
CA SER A 44 21.39 2.68 -21.65
C SER A 44 20.01 3.11 -21.16
N VAL A 45 19.50 4.24 -21.65
CA VAL A 45 18.12 4.69 -21.40
C VAL A 45 17.21 4.08 -22.47
N GLU A 46 16.22 3.30 -22.04
CA GLU A 46 15.27 2.63 -22.93
C GLU A 46 13.91 3.34 -22.96
N MET A 47 13.22 3.27 -24.11
CA MET A 47 11.84 3.75 -24.23
C MET A 47 10.80 2.67 -23.87
N ARG A 48 11.19 1.40 -23.92
CA ARG A 48 10.31 0.25 -23.72
C ARG A 48 10.49 -0.32 -22.31
N VAL A 49 9.41 -0.35 -21.54
CA VAL A 49 9.40 -0.86 -20.16
C VAL A 49 9.87 -2.33 -20.07
N GLN A 50 9.65 -3.12 -21.12
CA GLN A 50 10.04 -4.53 -21.20
C GLN A 50 11.56 -4.68 -21.28
N GLU A 51 12.21 -3.90 -22.15
CA GLU A 51 13.67 -3.92 -22.29
C GLU A 51 14.33 -3.44 -20.99
N PHE A 52 13.79 -2.36 -20.40
CA PHE A 52 14.20 -1.89 -19.08
C PHE A 52 14.07 -2.97 -18.01
N GLY A 53 12.88 -3.56 -17.85
CA GLY A 53 12.62 -4.57 -16.81
C GLY A 53 13.46 -5.82 -16.96
N ASN A 54 13.58 -6.35 -18.18
CA ASN A 54 14.39 -7.53 -18.48
C ASN A 54 15.89 -7.29 -18.21
N SER A 55 16.39 -6.06 -18.35
CA SER A 55 17.79 -5.71 -18.06
C SER A 55 18.18 -5.83 -16.57
N TRP A 56 17.18 -5.77 -15.67
CA TRP A 56 17.39 -5.79 -14.23
C TRP A 56 17.28 -7.19 -13.61
N LYS A 57 17.06 -8.24 -14.41
CA LYS A 57 17.05 -9.62 -13.91
C LYS A 57 18.35 -9.96 -13.18
N VAL A 58 18.21 -10.69 -12.07
CA VAL A 58 19.37 -11.12 -11.25
C VAL A 58 20.06 -12.32 -11.89
N THR A 59 19.27 -13.26 -12.40
CA THR A 59 19.78 -14.51 -12.99
C THR A 59 19.57 -14.49 -14.50
N SER A 60 20.61 -14.80 -15.25
CA SER A 60 20.57 -14.83 -16.73
C SER A 60 19.68 -15.94 -17.28
N SER A 61 19.43 -17.00 -16.52
CA SER A 61 18.54 -18.12 -16.89
C SER A 61 17.06 -17.76 -16.88
N CYS A 62 16.66 -16.63 -16.28
CA CYS A 62 15.30 -16.14 -16.36
C CYS A 62 15.00 -15.69 -17.80
N SER A 63 13.91 -16.23 -18.36
CA SER A 63 13.38 -15.84 -19.66
C SER A 63 12.99 -14.37 -19.66
N ASN A 64 13.18 -13.70 -20.79
CA ASN A 64 12.65 -12.36 -20.97
C ASN A 64 11.13 -12.42 -21.07
N ILE A 65 10.46 -11.45 -20.45
CA ILE A 65 9.01 -11.30 -20.51
C ILE A 65 8.68 -10.30 -21.62
N ASN A 66 7.77 -10.68 -22.51
CA ASN A 66 7.06 -9.75 -23.38
C ASN A 66 5.78 -9.34 -22.64
N THR A 67 5.37 -8.07 -22.72
CA THR A 67 4.10 -7.63 -22.14
C THR A 67 2.96 -8.46 -22.70
N THR A 68 2.31 -9.20 -21.82
CA THR A 68 1.07 -9.91 -22.12
C THR A 68 -0.06 -9.15 -21.44
N ASP A 69 -1.06 -8.74 -22.21
CA ASP A 69 -2.32 -8.31 -21.63
C ASP A 69 -2.98 -9.55 -20.98
N LEU A 70 -2.96 -9.59 -19.65
CA LEU A 70 -3.52 -10.70 -18.86
C LEU A 70 -5.03 -10.89 -19.11
N CYS A 71 -5.71 -9.84 -19.57
CA CYS A 71 -7.13 -9.86 -19.87
C CYS A 71 -7.46 -10.29 -21.30
N ALA A 72 -6.48 -10.33 -22.22
CA ALA A 72 -6.71 -10.56 -23.66
C ALA A 72 -7.47 -11.87 -23.93
N ASP A 73 -7.05 -12.95 -23.27
CA ASP A 73 -7.66 -14.27 -23.41
C ASP A 73 -8.71 -14.57 -22.31
N GLN A 74 -9.14 -13.55 -21.56
CA GLN A 74 -10.04 -13.69 -20.40
C GLN A 74 -11.19 -12.67 -20.42
N PRO A 75 -12.09 -12.71 -21.42
CA PRO A 75 -13.12 -11.68 -21.61
C PRO A 75 -14.08 -11.54 -20.42
N PHE A 76 -14.43 -12.65 -19.76
CA PHE A 76 -15.31 -12.61 -18.58
C PHE A 76 -14.66 -11.90 -17.39
N LYS A 77 -13.40 -12.21 -17.09
CA LYS A 77 -12.63 -11.54 -16.03
C LYS A 77 -12.36 -10.08 -16.38
N SER A 78 -12.13 -9.76 -17.66
CA SER A 78 -11.99 -8.36 -18.11
C SER A 78 -13.24 -7.54 -17.79
N VAL A 79 -14.43 -8.03 -18.15
CA VAL A 79 -15.69 -7.32 -17.86
C VAL A 79 -15.94 -7.18 -16.36
N LEU A 80 -15.70 -8.24 -15.58
CA LEU A 80 -15.84 -8.19 -14.12
C LEU A 80 -14.82 -7.24 -13.48
N GLY A 81 -13.55 -7.32 -13.87
CA GLY A 81 -12.49 -6.42 -13.41
C GLY A 81 -12.83 -4.96 -13.71
N GLN A 82 -13.28 -4.65 -14.93
CA GLN A 82 -13.72 -3.30 -15.28
C GLN A 82 -14.86 -2.80 -14.39
N LYS A 83 -15.83 -3.67 -14.06
CA LYS A 83 -16.94 -3.35 -13.17
C LYS A 83 -16.47 -3.13 -11.72
N HIS A 84 -15.68 -4.05 -11.15
CA HIS A 84 -15.21 -3.95 -9.77
C HIS A 84 -14.26 -2.75 -9.59
N CYS A 85 -13.27 -2.61 -10.46
CA CYS A 85 -12.28 -1.53 -10.42
C CYS A 85 -12.87 -0.15 -10.72
N SER A 86 -14.11 -0.06 -11.24
CA SER A 86 -14.77 1.22 -11.51
C SER A 86 -14.91 2.13 -10.28
N ILE A 87 -14.85 1.57 -9.06
CA ILE A 87 -14.82 2.35 -7.82
C ILE A 87 -13.71 3.41 -7.83
N ILE A 88 -12.54 3.12 -8.39
CA ILE A 88 -11.40 4.04 -8.50
C ILE A 88 -11.78 5.31 -9.27
N LYS A 89 -12.64 5.19 -10.29
CA LYS A 89 -13.12 6.30 -11.13
C LYS A 89 -14.44 6.89 -10.65
N SER A 90 -15.05 6.32 -9.61
CA SER A 90 -16.33 6.75 -9.07
C SER A 90 -16.21 7.95 -8.14
N ASN A 91 -17.35 8.54 -7.77
CA ASN A 91 -17.42 9.64 -6.81
C ASN A 91 -16.87 9.28 -5.42
N VAL A 92 -16.73 8.00 -5.06
CA VAL A 92 -16.07 7.57 -3.81
C VAL A 92 -14.67 8.18 -3.70
N PHE A 93 -13.95 8.26 -4.82
CA PHE A 93 -12.61 8.85 -4.91
C PHE A 93 -12.60 10.26 -5.54
N GLY A 94 -13.78 10.89 -5.71
CA GLY A 94 -13.92 12.16 -6.45
C GLY A 94 -13.01 13.27 -5.92
N ALA A 95 -12.85 13.36 -4.59
CA ALA A 95 -11.97 14.35 -3.97
C ALA A 95 -10.48 14.16 -4.34
N CYS A 96 -10.06 12.94 -4.67
CA CYS A 96 -8.68 12.60 -4.99
C CYS A 96 -8.36 12.74 -6.49
N HIS A 97 -9.35 12.63 -7.38
CA HIS A 97 -9.15 12.67 -8.84
C HIS A 97 -8.42 13.92 -9.33
N SER A 98 -8.58 15.05 -8.64
CA SER A 98 -7.87 16.30 -8.97
C SER A 98 -6.40 16.33 -8.55
N LYS A 99 -5.97 15.39 -7.69
CA LYS A 99 -4.62 15.33 -7.12
C LYS A 99 -3.80 14.17 -7.70
N ILE A 100 -4.44 13.02 -7.90
CA ILE A 100 -3.83 11.80 -8.45
C ILE A 100 -4.68 11.34 -9.63
N ASN A 101 -4.03 11.07 -10.77
CA ASN A 101 -4.71 10.52 -11.94
C ASN A 101 -5.20 9.09 -11.63
N PRO A 102 -6.51 8.79 -11.70
CA PRO A 102 -7.04 7.46 -11.41
C PRO A 102 -6.74 6.41 -12.49
N MET A 103 -6.44 6.81 -13.73
CA MET A 103 -6.37 5.87 -14.87
C MET A 103 -5.31 4.78 -14.72
N PRO A 104 -4.04 5.07 -14.35
CA PRO A 104 -3.04 4.02 -14.16
C PRO A 104 -3.42 3.00 -13.09
N TYR A 105 -4.07 3.44 -12.01
CA TYR A 105 -4.54 2.56 -10.93
C TYR A 105 -5.75 1.72 -11.37
N TYR A 106 -6.65 2.29 -12.17
CA TYR A 106 -7.77 1.56 -12.75
C TYR A 106 -7.28 0.47 -13.71
N GLU A 107 -6.35 0.79 -14.61
CA GLU A 107 -5.78 -0.16 -15.56
C GLU A 107 -5.01 -1.28 -14.86
N SER A 108 -4.20 -0.95 -13.85
CA SER A 108 -3.53 -1.94 -13.00
C SER A 108 -4.56 -2.85 -12.32
N CYS A 109 -5.58 -2.28 -11.68
CA CYS A 109 -6.62 -3.07 -11.00
C CYS A 109 -7.31 -4.06 -11.94
N VAL A 110 -7.63 -3.67 -13.18
CA VAL A 110 -8.25 -4.56 -14.17
C VAL A 110 -7.27 -5.66 -14.59
N SER A 111 -6.00 -5.32 -14.83
CA SER A 111 -4.96 -6.29 -15.17
C SER A 111 -4.74 -7.31 -14.05
N ASP A 112 -4.63 -6.84 -12.80
CA ASP A 112 -4.46 -7.66 -11.61
C ASP A 112 -5.68 -8.58 -11.41
N PHE A 113 -6.89 -8.09 -11.64
CA PHE A 113 -8.11 -8.91 -11.58
C PHE A 113 -8.09 -10.08 -12.58
N CYS A 114 -7.57 -9.87 -13.80
CA CYS A 114 -7.41 -10.96 -14.77
C CYS A 114 -6.28 -11.92 -14.38
N GLY A 115 -5.18 -11.38 -13.83
CA GLY A 115 -4.03 -12.15 -13.37
C GLY A 115 -4.32 -13.08 -12.19
N CYS A 116 -5.37 -12.84 -11.42
CA CYS A 116 -5.64 -13.62 -10.22
C CYS A 116 -6.40 -14.91 -10.48
N ASP A 117 -6.01 -15.97 -9.76
CA ASP A 117 -6.38 -17.35 -10.08
C ASP A 117 -7.89 -17.60 -9.98
N SER A 118 -8.59 -16.91 -9.09
CA SER A 118 -10.04 -17.07 -8.92
C SER A 118 -10.83 -15.80 -9.28
N VAL A 119 -11.95 -16.00 -9.97
CA VAL A 119 -12.90 -14.96 -10.40
C VAL A 119 -13.59 -14.26 -9.21
N GLY A 120 -13.39 -14.77 -7.99
CA GLY A 120 -13.87 -14.18 -6.75
C GLY A 120 -12.75 -13.77 -5.80
N ASP A 121 -11.49 -13.69 -6.27
CA ASP A 121 -10.39 -13.28 -5.43
C ASP A 121 -10.45 -11.79 -5.16
N CYS A 122 -11.23 -11.44 -4.14
CA CYS A 122 -11.32 -10.09 -3.61
C CYS A 122 -9.94 -9.54 -3.26
N GLU A 123 -8.94 -10.38 -2.98
CA GLU A 123 -7.63 -9.93 -2.51
C GLU A 123 -6.94 -9.01 -3.52
N CYS A 124 -6.87 -9.39 -4.79
CA CYS A 124 -6.20 -8.60 -5.82
C CYS A 124 -6.90 -7.27 -6.08
N PHE A 125 -8.24 -7.31 -6.15
CA PHE A 125 -9.07 -6.12 -6.23
C PHE A 125 -8.84 -5.20 -5.03
N CYS A 126 -8.89 -5.72 -3.80
CA CYS A 126 -8.75 -4.92 -2.58
C CYS A 126 -7.36 -4.31 -2.46
N THR A 127 -6.30 -5.05 -2.81
CA THR A 127 -4.92 -4.55 -2.81
C THR A 127 -4.76 -3.39 -3.80
N SER A 128 -5.33 -3.53 -5.01
CA SER A 128 -5.27 -2.50 -6.05
C SER A 128 -5.98 -1.21 -5.63
N VAL A 129 -7.19 -1.32 -5.07
CA VAL A 129 -7.95 -0.14 -4.60
C VAL A 129 -7.27 0.49 -3.38
N ALA A 130 -6.73 -0.31 -2.46
CA ALA A 130 -5.97 0.18 -1.31
C ALA A 130 -4.72 0.98 -1.73
N ALA A 131 -4.03 0.56 -2.79
CA ALA A 131 -2.87 1.29 -3.33
C ALA A 131 -3.26 2.70 -3.84
N TYR A 132 -4.43 2.84 -4.46
CA TYR A 132 -4.95 4.14 -4.87
C TYR A 132 -5.38 5.00 -3.66
N SER A 133 -6.12 4.42 -2.71
CA SER A 133 -6.49 5.08 -1.44
C SER A 133 -5.27 5.62 -0.69
N ARG A 134 -4.20 4.82 -0.61
CA ARG A 134 -2.94 5.24 -0.01
C ARG A 134 -2.28 6.40 -0.74
N SER A 135 -2.35 6.41 -2.07
CA SER A 135 -1.79 7.50 -2.89
C SER A 135 -2.57 8.81 -2.67
N CYS A 136 -3.89 8.72 -2.51
CA CYS A 136 -4.74 9.85 -2.08
C CYS A 136 -4.37 10.34 -0.67
N ASN A 137 -4.19 9.43 0.29
CA ASN A 137 -3.86 9.80 1.66
C ASN A 137 -2.51 10.53 1.75
N ARG A 138 -1.53 10.12 0.95
CA ARG A 138 -0.21 10.78 0.87
C ARG A 138 -0.26 12.24 0.43
N VAL A 139 -1.25 12.62 -0.36
CA VAL A 139 -1.48 14.02 -0.77
C VAL A 139 -2.55 14.72 0.08
N GLY A 140 -2.84 14.16 1.27
CA GLY A 140 -3.73 14.75 2.27
C GLY A 140 -5.21 14.51 2.02
N VAL A 141 -5.58 13.58 1.11
CA VAL A 141 -6.98 13.24 0.83
C VAL A 141 -7.31 11.89 1.45
N CYS A 142 -7.99 11.93 2.60
CA CYS A 142 -8.45 10.73 3.28
C CYS A 142 -9.74 10.19 2.64
N ILE A 143 -9.74 8.93 2.19
CA ILE A 143 -10.89 8.28 1.57
C ILE A 143 -11.27 7.02 2.35
N ASP A 144 -12.48 7.01 2.91
CA ASP A 144 -13.07 5.81 3.50
C ASP A 144 -13.91 5.04 2.46
N TRP A 145 -13.24 4.12 1.75
CA TRP A 145 -13.80 3.41 0.59
C TRP A 145 -14.35 2.01 0.90
N ARG A 146 -13.96 1.40 2.03
CA ARG A 146 -14.37 0.03 2.38
C ARG A 146 -15.80 -0.01 2.88
N ARG A 147 -16.52 -1.09 2.58
CA ARG A 147 -17.89 -1.33 3.02
C ARG A 147 -18.06 -2.81 3.40
N PRO A 148 -19.11 -3.20 4.14
CA PRO A 148 -19.37 -4.61 4.42
C PRO A 148 -19.41 -5.50 3.17
N SER A 149 -19.85 -4.94 2.03
CA SER A 149 -19.90 -5.61 0.72
C SER A 149 -18.66 -5.39 -0.15
N ILE A 150 -17.73 -4.51 0.24
CA ILE A 150 -16.56 -4.13 -0.56
C ILE A 150 -15.33 -4.16 0.36
N CYS A 151 -14.53 -5.22 0.23
CA CYS A 151 -13.27 -5.36 0.95
C CYS A 151 -13.40 -5.11 2.46
N PRO A 152 -14.27 -5.84 3.18
CA PRO A 152 -14.48 -5.61 4.61
C PRO A 152 -13.20 -5.81 5.42
N VAL A 153 -13.08 -5.05 6.51
CA VAL A 153 -12.03 -5.19 7.52
C VAL A 153 -12.69 -5.44 8.87
N PHE A 154 -12.14 -6.39 9.63
CA PHE A 154 -12.73 -6.87 10.88
C PHE A 154 -11.89 -6.45 12.08
N CYS A 155 -11.81 -5.14 12.37
CA CYS A 155 -11.03 -4.66 13.52
C CYS A 155 -11.63 -5.08 14.87
N ASP A 156 -12.95 -5.29 14.93
CA ASP A 156 -13.63 -5.77 16.15
C ASP A 156 -13.19 -7.17 16.57
N TYR A 157 -12.57 -7.94 15.67
CA TYR A 157 -11.96 -9.22 16.03
C TYR A 157 -10.92 -9.09 17.14
N TYR A 158 -10.25 -7.94 17.23
CA TYR A 158 -9.23 -7.68 18.24
C TYR A 158 -9.80 -7.17 19.57
N ASN A 159 -11.10 -6.87 19.63
CA ASN A 159 -11.76 -6.35 20.82
C ASN A 159 -12.13 -7.50 21.78
N PRO A 160 -11.67 -7.45 23.06
CA PRO A 160 -12.21 -8.30 24.11
C PRO A 160 -13.72 -8.10 24.28
N PRO A 161 -14.48 -9.08 24.81
CA PRO A 161 -15.94 -8.97 24.93
C PRO A 161 -16.44 -7.75 25.70
N ASP A 162 -15.64 -7.24 26.64
CA ASP A 162 -15.94 -6.12 27.54
C ASP A 162 -15.27 -4.81 27.13
N LYS A 163 -14.49 -4.80 26.04
CA LYS A 163 -13.68 -3.65 25.62
C LYS A 163 -13.82 -3.36 24.15
N HIS A 164 -13.92 -2.08 23.81
CA HIS A 164 -14.00 -1.62 22.43
C HIS A 164 -12.87 -0.63 22.19
N GLU A 165 -11.68 -1.17 22.00
CA GLU A 165 -10.43 -0.40 21.93
C GLU A 165 -9.88 -0.37 20.50
N TRP A 166 -10.20 -1.32 19.63
CA TRP A 166 -9.70 -1.41 18.27
C TRP A 166 -10.67 -0.85 17.25
N PHE A 167 -10.18 0.09 16.44
CA PHE A 167 -10.98 0.80 15.44
C PHE A 167 -10.32 0.76 14.08
N TYR A 168 -11.14 0.62 13.04
CA TYR A 168 -10.69 0.79 11.67
C TYR A 168 -10.39 2.27 11.42
N ARG A 169 -9.17 2.56 10.96
CA ARG A 169 -8.73 3.90 10.57
C ARG A 169 -8.37 3.89 9.07
N PRO A 170 -9.21 4.44 8.19
CA PRO A 170 -9.03 4.36 6.73
C PRO A 170 -7.76 5.06 6.23
N CYS A 171 -7.25 5.99 7.04
CA CYS A 171 -6.13 6.86 6.69
C CYS A 171 -5.04 6.84 7.75
N GLY A 172 -5.11 5.86 8.66
CA GLY A 172 -4.27 5.70 9.83
C GLY A 172 -4.66 6.55 11.03
N ALA A 173 -3.89 6.39 12.11
CA ALA A 173 -4.13 7.00 13.41
C ALA A 173 -3.01 7.96 13.80
N PRO A 174 -3.28 8.94 14.69
CA PRO A 174 -2.22 9.70 15.37
C PRO A 174 -1.18 8.79 16.01
N CYS A 175 0.02 9.33 16.29
CA CYS A 175 1.08 8.51 16.91
C CYS A 175 0.65 7.92 18.23
N LEU A 176 0.50 6.61 18.19
CA LEU A 176 0.29 5.81 19.37
C LEU A 176 1.59 5.79 20.18
N LYS A 177 1.47 6.05 21.47
CA LYS A 177 2.56 5.76 22.40
C LYS A 177 2.57 4.25 22.59
N THR A 178 3.69 3.61 22.29
CA THR A 178 3.87 2.18 22.54
C THR A 178 4.95 1.98 23.59
N CYS A 179 5.05 0.78 24.16
CA CYS A 179 6.15 0.48 25.07
C CYS A 179 7.53 0.60 24.37
N ARG A 180 7.62 0.32 23.06
CA ARG A 180 8.84 0.52 22.26
C ARG A 180 9.05 1.98 21.83
N ASN A 181 8.00 2.80 21.81
CA ASN A 181 8.07 4.24 21.53
C ASN A 181 7.25 5.08 22.55
N PRO A 182 7.71 5.19 23.81
CA PRO A 182 6.95 5.89 24.84
C PRO A 182 6.82 7.40 24.59
N GLN A 183 7.75 7.98 23.82
CA GLN A 183 7.71 9.41 23.49
C GLN A 183 6.57 9.76 22.52
N GLY A 184 5.96 8.78 21.85
CA GLY A 184 4.96 9.05 20.83
C GLY A 184 5.53 9.91 19.70
N LYS A 185 6.81 9.68 19.35
CA LYS A 185 7.45 10.32 18.20
C LYS A 185 7.63 9.29 17.11
N CYS A 186 6.68 9.21 16.20
CA CYS A 186 6.81 8.45 14.97
C CYS A 186 7.01 9.43 13.79
N GLY A 187 7.63 8.96 12.70
CA GLY A 187 7.78 9.77 11.49
C GLY A 187 6.45 9.95 10.76
N ASN A 188 6.31 11.04 9.97
CA ASN A 188 5.07 11.40 9.26
C ASN A 188 4.48 10.27 8.38
N LEU A 189 5.28 9.31 7.93
CA LEU A 189 4.86 8.27 6.99
C LEU A 189 4.19 7.04 7.60
N LEU A 190 4.25 6.84 8.93
CA LEU A 190 3.65 5.68 9.59
C LEU A 190 2.17 5.91 10.00
N TYR A 191 1.76 7.17 10.17
CA TYR A 191 0.39 7.54 10.59
C TYR A 191 -0.61 7.60 9.46
N SER A 192 -0.13 7.58 8.22
CA SER A 192 -0.96 7.65 7.03
C SER A 192 -1.29 6.26 6.47
N LEU A 193 -1.19 5.21 7.29
CA LEU A 193 -1.42 3.84 6.87
C LEU A 193 -2.81 3.39 7.30
N GLU A 194 -3.59 2.94 6.33
CA GLU A 194 -4.85 2.28 6.59
C GLU A 194 -4.65 1.04 7.48
N GLY A 195 -5.51 0.85 8.49
CA GLY A 195 -5.41 -0.33 9.36
C GLY A 195 -6.33 -0.30 10.57
N CYS A 196 -6.17 -1.29 11.43
CA CYS A 196 -6.81 -1.35 12.75
C CYS A 196 -5.85 -0.76 13.78
N TYR A 197 -6.34 0.17 14.59
CA TYR A 197 -5.53 0.83 15.62
C TYR A 197 -6.25 0.79 16.97
N PRO A 198 -5.51 0.55 18.07
CA PRO A 198 -6.07 0.65 19.40
C PRO A 198 -6.18 2.11 19.85
N GLU A 199 -7.23 2.42 20.60
CA GLU A 199 -7.46 3.68 21.30
C GLU A 199 -7.36 3.44 22.80
N CYS A 200 -6.15 3.63 23.30
CA CYS A 200 -5.86 3.43 24.71
C CYS A 200 -6.43 4.56 25.58
N SER A 201 -6.94 4.19 26.76
CA SER A 201 -7.51 5.15 27.72
C SER A 201 -6.44 6.01 28.40
N THR A 202 -6.86 7.05 29.11
CA THR A 202 -5.97 7.94 29.88
C THR A 202 -5.25 7.22 31.02
N GLU A 203 -5.83 6.17 31.58
CA GLU A 203 -5.27 5.38 32.68
C GLU A 203 -4.19 4.41 32.18
N LYS A 204 -4.32 3.95 30.94
CA LYS A 204 -3.41 2.98 30.31
C LYS A 204 -3.00 3.46 28.90
N PRO A 205 -2.28 4.60 28.77
CA PRO A 205 -2.13 5.29 27.49
C PRO A 205 -1.05 4.71 26.57
N TYR A 206 -0.39 3.63 26.95
CA TYR A 206 0.67 2.99 26.16
C TYR A 206 0.17 1.66 25.62
N TYR A 207 0.39 1.40 24.34
CA TYR A 207 0.09 0.09 23.76
C TYR A 207 1.31 -0.82 23.84
N ASP A 208 1.17 -1.97 24.49
CA ASP A 208 2.15 -3.05 24.46
C ASP A 208 1.97 -3.84 23.16
N GLU A 209 2.96 -3.72 22.26
CA GLU A 209 2.92 -4.36 20.94
C GLU A 209 3.09 -5.88 20.99
N GLU A 210 3.66 -6.43 22.07
CA GLU A 210 3.88 -7.86 22.25
C GLU A 210 2.66 -8.54 22.88
N GLN A 211 2.16 -7.98 23.98
CA GLN A 211 0.97 -8.48 24.68
C GLN A 211 -0.33 -8.06 23.98
N ARG A 212 -0.26 -7.08 23.08
CA ARG A 212 -1.39 -6.51 22.32
C ARG A 212 -2.47 -5.90 23.20
N GLU A 213 -2.06 -5.20 24.26
CA GLU A 213 -2.98 -4.54 25.20
C GLU A 213 -2.52 -3.13 25.57
N CYS A 214 -3.49 -2.29 25.96
CA CYS A 214 -3.19 -0.99 26.54
C CYS A 214 -2.76 -1.15 28.01
N VAL A 215 -1.63 -0.54 28.37
CA VAL A 215 -0.97 -0.63 29.66
C VAL A 215 -0.53 0.74 30.19
N SER A 216 -0.21 0.80 31.49
CA SER A 216 0.42 1.98 32.09
C SER A 216 1.91 2.06 31.76
N LEU A 217 2.54 3.23 31.94
CA LEU A 217 3.98 3.38 31.72
C LEU A 217 4.81 2.43 32.59
N LEU A 218 4.36 2.18 33.83
CA LEU A 218 5.06 1.29 34.75
C LEU A 218 5.18 -0.12 34.16
N ASN A 219 4.09 -0.61 33.56
CA ASN A 219 4.03 -1.95 32.98
C ASN A 219 4.86 -2.07 31.69
N CYS A 220 5.08 -0.98 30.96
CA CYS A 220 6.01 -0.96 29.83
C CYS A 220 7.48 -1.10 30.24
N MET A 221 7.85 -0.75 31.48
CA MET A 221 9.24 -0.74 31.96
C MET A 221 9.66 -2.01 32.71
N LEU A 222 8.79 -3.03 32.75
CA LEU A 222 9.04 -4.30 33.44
C LEU A 222 9.75 -5.35 32.57
N TRP A 223 10.25 -4.96 31.39
CA TRP A 223 10.90 -5.81 30.40
C TRP A 223 12.24 -5.23 29.94
#